data_AF-A0A953Y4H4-F1
#
_entry.id   AF-A0A953Y4H4-F1
#
_cell.length_a   1.000
_cell.length_b   1.000
_cell.length_c   1.000
_cell.angle_alpha   90.00
_cell.angle_beta   90.00
_cell.angle_gamma   90.00
#
_symmetry.space_group_name_H-M   'P 1'
#
loop_
_entity.id
_entity.type
_entity.pdbx_description
1 polymer ?
#
loop_
_entity_poly.entity_id
_entity_poly.type
_entity_poly.pdbx_seq_one_letter_code
_entity_poly.pdbx_strand_id
1 'polypeptide(L)'
;MRWLALASLCGLIGCTSPPVRLPPDAAPDAELLTVEGFRLFVEPGALDDEAEEQLLAELRVARERLEEWLGPAMSPGDFRPRGTPRSHCPPDWEFGPRVVSPPVPVVVRRAALRCHADGHGITVGAPHLDARHASHELVHYLAGSSWHPVDEGLAVYLTERLWGGDRGVPLRIRARVYRDLNLRGTLDPQVLHGEGMSRRDYDVAGAFVGWLIESYGKAKFFELYAGAERNYYGVYRMGERDLLDRFWHAIGALEVQDDGDYYRFQALLTDLSGF
;
A
#
# COMPACT_ATOMS: atom_id res chain seq x y z
N MET A 1 23.18 -30.14 55.31
CA MET A 1 22.70 -28.76 55.06
C MET A 1 21.95 -28.76 53.74
N ARG A 2 20.62 -28.86 53.79
CA ARG A 2 19.72 -28.78 52.63
C ARG A 2 18.85 -27.54 52.84
N TRP A 3 18.83 -26.66 51.86
CA TRP A 3 17.97 -25.49 51.82
C TRP A 3 16.53 -25.91 51.52
N LEU A 4 15.61 -25.40 52.33
CA LEU A 4 14.18 -25.36 52.08
C LEU A 4 13.91 -24.30 50.99
N ALA A 5 13.21 -24.67 49.93
CA ALA A 5 12.54 -23.73 49.04
C ALA A 5 11.03 -23.98 49.14
N LEU A 6 10.30 -22.96 49.60
CA LEU A 6 8.85 -22.91 49.57
C LEU A 6 8.37 -22.98 48.12
N ALA A 7 7.59 -24.01 47.79
CA ALA A 7 6.75 -24.01 46.61
C ALA A 7 5.54 -23.11 46.88
N SER A 8 5.49 -21.97 46.18
CA SER A 8 4.32 -21.11 46.11
C SER A 8 3.22 -21.82 45.30
N LEU A 9 2.08 -22.07 45.94
CA LEU A 9 0.82 -22.34 45.25
C LEU A 9 0.37 -21.06 44.53
N CYS A 10 0.70 -20.93 43.24
CA CYS A 10 -0.02 -20.05 42.35
C CYS A 10 -0.92 -20.90 41.44
N GLY A 11 -2.21 -20.62 41.53
CA GLY A 11 -3.26 -21.34 40.84
C GLY A 11 -3.09 -21.36 39.33
N LEU A 12 -3.43 -22.52 38.77
CA LEU A 12 -3.77 -22.75 37.38
C LEU A 12 -4.95 -21.86 36.99
N ILE A 13 -4.67 -20.64 36.53
CA ILE A 13 -5.56 -19.93 35.61
C ILE A 13 -4.99 -20.24 34.23
N GLY A 14 -5.62 -21.18 33.53
CA GLY A 14 -5.35 -21.41 32.13
C GLY A 14 -5.63 -20.13 31.37
N CYS A 15 -4.57 -19.40 31.01
CA CYS A 15 -4.61 -18.43 29.93
C CYS A 15 -4.84 -19.20 28.63
N THR A 16 -6.05 -19.69 28.39
CA THR A 16 -6.47 -20.04 27.04
C THR A 16 -6.54 -18.73 26.29
N SER A 17 -5.57 -18.49 25.40
CA SER A 17 -5.65 -17.39 24.44
C SER A 17 -7.06 -17.39 23.83
N PRO A 18 -7.73 -16.24 23.73
CA PRO A 18 -9.04 -16.18 23.11
C PRO A 18 -8.98 -16.84 21.73
N PRO A 19 -10.04 -17.57 21.31
CA PRO A 19 -10.04 -18.22 20.01
C PRO A 19 -9.72 -17.19 18.92
N VAL A 20 -8.73 -17.49 18.09
CA VAL A 20 -8.36 -16.64 16.96
C VAL A 20 -9.60 -16.57 16.06
N ARG A 21 -10.22 -15.39 15.98
CA ARG A 21 -11.34 -15.18 15.06
C ARG A 21 -10.79 -15.17 13.64
N LEU A 22 -11.34 -16.01 12.78
CA LEU A 22 -11.07 -16.01 11.36
C LEU A 22 -11.50 -14.65 10.77
N PRO A 23 -10.66 -14.01 9.94
CA PRO A 23 -11.06 -12.85 9.15
C PRO A 23 -12.26 -13.18 8.25
N PRO A 24 -13.13 -12.21 7.90
CA PRO A 24 -14.30 -12.45 7.07
C PRO A 24 -14.01 -13.14 5.72
N ASP A 25 -12.84 -12.86 5.14
CA ASP A 25 -12.41 -13.41 3.85
C ASP A 25 -11.72 -14.77 3.94
N ALA A 26 -11.35 -15.22 5.14
CA ALA A 26 -10.66 -16.49 5.32
C ALA A 26 -11.58 -17.66 4.96
N ALA A 27 -11.03 -18.66 4.27
CA ALA A 27 -11.76 -19.90 4.04
C ALA A 27 -12.04 -20.59 5.40
N PRO A 28 -13.19 -21.27 5.58
CA PRO A 28 -13.53 -21.92 6.85
C PRO A 28 -12.50 -22.98 7.28
N ASP A 29 -11.79 -23.56 6.31
CA ASP A 29 -10.75 -24.58 6.44
C ASP A 29 -9.33 -24.00 6.29
N ALA A 30 -9.18 -22.67 6.35
CA ALA A 30 -7.88 -22.02 6.26
C ALA A 30 -6.95 -22.45 7.40
N GLU A 31 -5.71 -22.75 7.06
CA GLU A 31 -4.65 -23.01 8.03
C GLU A 31 -4.12 -21.70 8.60
N LEU A 32 -3.90 -21.66 9.91
CA LEU A 32 -3.30 -20.50 10.58
C LEU A 32 -1.80 -20.72 10.75
N LEU A 33 -1.01 -19.90 10.06
CA LEU A 33 0.43 -19.80 10.25
C LEU A 33 0.75 -18.50 11.00
N THR A 34 1.42 -18.62 12.14
CA THR A 34 1.88 -17.45 12.91
C THR A 34 3.36 -17.25 12.68
N VAL A 35 3.71 -16.08 12.14
CA VAL A 35 5.09 -15.65 11.90
C VAL A 35 5.29 -14.30 12.57
N GLU A 36 6.54 -13.91 12.81
CA GLU A 36 6.83 -12.61 13.41
C GLU A 36 6.18 -11.48 12.60
N GLY A 37 5.27 -10.75 13.25
CA GLY A 37 4.52 -9.66 12.64
C GLY A 37 3.30 -10.07 11.79
N PHE A 38 2.99 -11.35 11.58
CA PHE A 38 1.82 -11.73 10.75
C PHE A 38 1.06 -12.94 11.28
N ARG A 39 -0.24 -12.96 10.95
CA ARG A 39 -1.11 -14.13 11.10
C ARG A 39 -1.66 -14.46 9.72
N LEU A 40 -1.10 -15.49 9.08
CA LEU A 40 -1.50 -15.92 7.75
C LEU A 40 -2.63 -16.94 7.89
N PHE A 41 -3.72 -16.72 7.17
CA PHE A 41 -4.85 -17.62 7.03
C PHE A 41 -4.84 -18.13 5.59
N VAL A 42 -4.28 -19.32 5.38
CA VAL A 42 -3.99 -19.87 4.05
C VAL A 42 -5.04 -20.89 3.66
N GLU A 43 -5.77 -20.63 2.57
CA GLU A 43 -6.68 -21.59 1.98
C GLU A 43 -5.90 -22.84 1.51
N PRO A 44 -6.37 -24.08 1.79
CA PRO A 44 -5.64 -25.29 1.41
C PRO A 44 -5.29 -25.34 -0.08
N GLY A 45 -3.99 -25.52 -0.37
CA GLY A 45 -3.46 -25.57 -1.73
C GLY A 45 -3.42 -24.22 -2.46
N ALA A 46 -3.60 -23.10 -1.75
CA ALA A 46 -3.34 -21.76 -2.27
C ALA A 46 -1.85 -21.47 -2.44
N LEU A 47 -1.00 -22.03 -1.58
CA LEU A 47 0.45 -21.89 -1.62
C LEU A 47 1.10 -23.27 -1.68
N ASP A 48 2.22 -23.36 -2.39
CA ASP A 48 3.25 -24.37 -2.14
C ASP A 48 4.36 -23.76 -1.26
N ASP A 49 5.32 -24.60 -0.84
CA ASP A 49 6.39 -24.20 0.08
C ASP A 49 7.21 -23.01 -0.45
N GLU A 50 7.46 -22.96 -1.77
CA GLU A 50 8.23 -21.89 -2.40
C GLU A 50 7.44 -20.57 -2.40
N ALA A 51 6.17 -20.61 -2.81
CA ALA A 51 5.31 -19.43 -2.82
C ALA A 51 5.07 -18.87 -1.40
N GLU A 52 4.99 -19.74 -0.39
CA GLU A 52 4.93 -19.32 1.02
C GLU A 52 6.21 -18.61 1.45
N GLU A 53 7.38 -19.19 1.17
CA GLU A 53 8.67 -18.57 1.51
C GLU A 53 8.82 -17.19 0.85
N GLN A 54 8.45 -17.08 -0.43
CA GLN A 54 8.50 -15.82 -1.18
C GLN A 54 7.56 -14.76 -0.61
N LEU A 55 6.31 -15.14 -0.29
CA LEU A 55 5.33 -14.22 0.33
C LEU A 55 5.83 -13.72 1.69
N LEU A 56 6.35 -14.62 2.53
CA LEU A 56 6.87 -14.27 3.85
C LEU A 56 8.10 -13.36 3.75
N ALA A 57 9.01 -13.62 2.81
CA ALA A 57 10.18 -12.79 2.57
C ALA A 57 9.77 -11.38 2.13
N GLU A 58 8.82 -11.28 1.19
CA GLU A 58 8.27 -9.99 0.75
C GLU A 58 7.65 -9.22 1.92
N LEU A 59 6.73 -9.84 2.66
CA LEU A 59 5.99 -9.20 3.74
C LEU A 59 6.91 -8.70 4.86
N ARG A 60 7.94 -9.47 5.23
CA ARG A 60 8.91 -9.08 6.27
C ARG A 60 9.67 -7.82 5.87
N VAL A 61 10.26 -7.83 4.68
CA VAL A 61 11.02 -6.67 4.16
C VAL A 61 10.10 -5.47 3.99
N ALA A 62 8.93 -5.66 3.40
CA ALA A 62 7.95 -4.59 3.20
C ALA A 62 7.53 -3.98 4.53
N ARG A 63 7.15 -4.80 5.53
CA ARG A 63 6.73 -4.29 6.84
C ARG A 63 7.82 -3.49 7.52
N GLU A 64 9.04 -4.00 7.61
CA GLU A 64 10.15 -3.29 8.26
C GLU A 64 10.36 -1.90 7.63
N ARG A 65 10.44 -1.86 6.29
CA ARG A 65 10.70 -0.63 5.53
C ARG A 65 9.51 0.33 5.54
N LEU A 66 8.29 -0.18 5.47
CA LEU A 66 7.08 0.63 5.51
C LEU A 66 6.84 1.18 6.90
N GLU A 67 7.06 0.42 7.97
CA GLU A 67 6.95 0.92 9.35
C GLU A 67 8.01 1.99 9.63
N GLU A 68 9.24 1.81 9.13
CA GLU A 68 10.28 2.85 9.19
C GLU A 68 9.86 4.10 8.40
N TRP A 69 9.40 3.92 7.16
CA TRP A 69 9.08 5.03 6.27
C TRP A 69 7.82 5.77 6.69
N LEU A 70 6.71 5.07 6.96
CA LEU A 70 5.44 5.65 7.42
C LEU A 70 5.63 6.23 8.83
N GLY A 71 6.30 5.49 9.71
CA GLY A 71 6.62 5.90 11.06
C GLY A 71 5.36 6.39 11.79
N PRO A 72 5.35 7.62 12.32
CA PRO A 72 4.20 8.09 13.09
C PRO A 72 2.93 8.38 12.30
N ALA A 73 2.99 8.36 10.96
CA ALA A 73 1.82 8.50 10.10
C ALA A 73 1.02 7.20 9.94
N MET A 74 1.50 6.09 10.53
CA MET A 74 0.80 4.82 10.49
C MET A 74 -0.58 4.89 11.15
N SER A 75 -1.55 4.26 10.50
CA SER A 75 -2.94 4.16 10.98
C SER A 75 -3.50 2.78 10.63
N PRO A 76 -2.93 1.69 11.19
CA PRO A 76 -3.20 0.34 10.76
C PRO A 76 -4.69 -0.01 10.90
N GLY A 77 -5.32 -0.39 9.79
CA GLY A 77 -6.73 -0.78 9.78
C GLY A 77 -7.75 0.37 9.90
N ASP A 78 -7.35 1.64 9.77
CA ASP A 78 -8.28 2.78 9.74
C ASP A 78 -8.91 2.95 8.35
N PHE A 79 -10.00 2.20 8.08
CA PHE A 79 -10.77 2.23 6.82
C PHE A 79 -12.11 2.94 7.00
N ARG A 80 -12.07 4.27 7.21
CA ARG A 80 -13.29 5.07 7.41
C ARG A 80 -14.10 5.21 6.12
N PRO A 81 -15.42 5.45 6.22
CA PRO A 81 -16.22 5.81 5.06
C PRO A 81 -15.68 7.04 4.33
N ARG A 82 -15.86 7.08 3.00
CA ARG A 82 -15.46 8.21 2.15
C ARG A 82 -15.96 9.54 2.69
N GLY A 83 -15.13 10.58 2.55
CA GLY A 83 -15.44 11.92 3.02
C GLY A 83 -15.39 12.08 4.55
N THR A 84 -15.15 11.01 5.31
CA THR A 84 -14.87 11.11 6.75
C THR A 84 -13.38 11.41 6.91
N PRO A 85 -12.99 12.62 7.37
CA PRO A 85 -11.59 12.87 7.66
C PRO A 85 -11.12 11.83 8.67
N ARG A 86 -9.91 11.32 8.46
CA ARG A 86 -9.20 10.71 9.59
C ARG A 86 -8.97 11.81 10.61
N SER A 87 -8.96 11.43 11.87
CA SER A 87 -8.76 12.37 12.98
C SER A 87 -7.62 13.30 12.58
N HIS A 88 -7.92 14.60 12.47
CA HIS A 88 -7.01 15.62 11.97
C HIS A 88 -5.62 15.32 12.50
N CYS A 89 -4.60 15.28 11.64
CA CYS A 89 -3.23 15.39 12.12
C CYS A 89 -2.98 16.86 12.44
N PRO A 90 -3.06 17.32 13.72
CA PRO A 90 -2.64 18.67 14.04
C PRO A 90 -1.16 18.87 13.69
N PRO A 91 -0.78 20.10 13.29
CA PRO A 91 0.61 20.47 13.00
C PRO A 91 1.55 20.33 14.21
N ASP A 92 0.99 20.12 15.40
CA ASP A 92 1.61 19.95 16.72
C ASP A 92 1.54 18.51 17.25
N TRP A 93 1.40 17.51 16.37
CA TRP A 93 1.50 16.10 16.74
C TRP A 93 2.90 15.77 17.28
N GLU A 94 3.07 15.85 18.60
CA GLU A 94 4.16 15.18 19.29
C GLU A 94 4.00 13.69 19.04
N PHE A 95 4.94 13.13 18.29
CA PHE A 95 5.01 11.71 17.97
C PHE A 95 4.86 10.89 19.26
N GLY A 96 3.70 10.27 19.43
CA GLY A 96 3.49 9.30 20.49
C GLY A 96 4.51 8.16 20.39
N PRO A 97 4.71 7.39 21.47
CA PRO A 97 5.61 6.24 21.42
C PRO A 97 5.24 5.33 20.24
N ARG A 98 6.25 4.78 19.54
CA ARG A 98 6.08 3.81 18.45
C ARG A 98 4.98 2.82 18.83
N VAL A 99 3.86 2.86 18.12
CA VAL A 99 2.83 1.83 18.26
C VAL A 99 3.50 0.55 17.77
N VAL A 100 3.69 -0.43 18.65
CA VAL A 100 4.05 -1.78 18.21
C VAL A 100 2.84 -2.28 17.43
N SER A 101 2.93 -2.28 16.10
CA SER A 101 1.81 -2.71 15.28
C SER A 101 1.49 -4.17 15.58
N PRO A 102 0.22 -4.52 15.85
CA PRO A 102 -0.15 -5.90 16.08
C PRO A 102 0.24 -6.78 14.87
N PRO A 103 0.25 -8.11 15.02
CA PRO A 103 0.42 -9.00 13.89
C PRO A 103 -0.66 -8.73 12.84
N VAL A 104 -0.25 -8.41 11.62
CA VAL A 104 -1.13 -8.11 10.49
C VAL A 104 -1.81 -9.41 10.06
N PRO A 105 -3.14 -9.47 10.05
CA PRO A 105 -3.84 -10.61 9.47
C PRO A 105 -3.67 -10.60 7.94
N VAL A 106 -3.27 -11.74 7.39
CA VAL A 106 -3.07 -11.93 5.95
C VAL A 106 -3.92 -13.11 5.52
N VAL A 107 -4.89 -12.90 4.65
CA VAL A 107 -5.68 -13.99 4.07
C VAL A 107 -5.09 -14.33 2.72
N VAL A 108 -4.76 -15.60 2.50
CA VAL A 108 -4.25 -16.08 1.21
C VAL A 108 -5.30 -16.99 0.58
N ARG A 109 -5.77 -16.61 -0.62
CA ARG A 109 -6.82 -17.33 -1.34
C ARG A 109 -6.29 -17.92 -2.64
N ARG A 110 -6.71 -19.14 -2.96
CA ARG A 110 -6.30 -19.84 -4.19
C ARG A 110 -6.82 -19.16 -5.46
N ALA A 111 -8.05 -18.67 -5.40
CA ALA A 111 -8.78 -18.13 -6.56
C ALA A 111 -9.38 -16.74 -6.30
N ALA A 112 -8.76 -15.93 -5.44
CA ALA A 112 -9.22 -14.56 -5.27
C ALA A 112 -9.05 -13.77 -6.57
N LEU A 113 -10.14 -13.13 -7.01
CA LEU A 113 -10.17 -12.29 -8.21
C LEU A 113 -9.48 -10.94 -8.00
N ARG A 114 -9.24 -10.54 -6.75
CA ARG A 114 -8.57 -9.28 -6.40
C ARG A 114 -7.82 -9.41 -5.07
N CYS A 115 -6.69 -8.73 -4.98
CA CYS A 115 -6.08 -8.39 -3.71
C CYS A 115 -6.79 -7.14 -3.15
N HIS A 116 -6.83 -7.00 -1.83
CA HIS A 116 -7.32 -5.78 -1.18
C HIS A 116 -6.86 -5.73 0.29
N ALA A 117 -6.99 -4.56 0.91
CA ALA A 117 -6.85 -4.37 2.34
C ALA A 117 -8.13 -3.79 2.95
N ASP A 118 -8.34 -4.06 4.24
CA ASP A 118 -9.45 -3.50 5.02
C ASP A 118 -9.10 -3.40 6.52
N GLY A 119 -10.10 -3.09 7.35
CA GLY A 119 -9.94 -2.99 8.80
C GLY A 119 -9.58 -4.31 9.50
N HIS A 120 -9.66 -5.44 8.78
CA HIS A 120 -9.34 -6.77 9.28
C HIS A 120 -7.98 -7.29 8.84
N GLY A 121 -7.36 -6.71 7.81
CA GLY A 121 -6.04 -7.13 7.35
C GLY A 121 -5.81 -6.87 5.87
N ILE A 122 -5.02 -7.75 5.26
CA ILE A 122 -4.84 -7.81 3.81
C ILE A 122 -5.29 -9.17 3.28
N THR A 123 -5.87 -9.18 2.09
CA THR A 123 -6.25 -10.38 1.35
C THR A 123 -5.45 -10.42 0.05
N VAL A 124 -4.73 -11.52 -0.18
CA VAL A 124 -3.86 -11.74 -1.34
C VAL A 124 -4.32 -12.98 -2.10
N GLY A 125 -4.43 -12.86 -3.42
CA GLY A 125 -4.66 -14.00 -4.29
C GLY A 125 -3.35 -14.67 -4.67
N ALA A 126 -3.30 -16.01 -4.61
CA ALA A 126 -2.14 -16.79 -5.03
C ALA A 126 -1.62 -16.45 -6.45
N PRO A 127 -2.48 -16.16 -7.46
CA PRO A 127 -2.01 -15.74 -8.78
C PRO A 127 -1.26 -14.39 -8.83
N HIS A 128 -1.20 -13.66 -7.71
CA HIS A 128 -0.67 -12.30 -7.64
C HIS A 128 0.60 -12.15 -6.81
N LEU A 129 1.15 -13.26 -6.31
CA LEU A 129 2.33 -13.24 -5.42
C LEU A 129 3.57 -12.67 -6.13
N ASP A 130 3.77 -13.01 -7.40
CA ASP A 130 4.91 -12.54 -8.19
C ASP A 130 4.86 -11.03 -8.49
N ALA A 131 3.69 -10.41 -8.35
CA ALA A 131 3.44 -9.02 -8.71
C ALA A 131 3.62 -8.03 -7.54
N ARG A 132 4.09 -8.49 -6.38
CA ARG A 132 4.26 -7.68 -5.16
C ARG A 132 2.96 -7.05 -4.65
N HIS A 133 1.82 -7.68 -4.96
CA HIS A 133 0.51 -7.18 -4.52
C HIS A 133 0.37 -7.25 -2.99
N ALA A 134 1.04 -8.18 -2.31
CA ALA A 134 1.02 -8.25 -0.85
C ALA A 134 1.62 -6.98 -0.22
N SER A 135 2.74 -6.47 -0.77
CA SER A 135 3.32 -5.20 -0.35
C SER A 135 2.40 -4.01 -0.63
N HIS A 136 1.73 -4.00 -1.78
CA HIS A 136 0.75 -2.97 -2.14
C HIS A 136 -0.40 -2.91 -1.13
N GLU A 137 -1.02 -4.05 -0.84
CA GLU A 137 -2.09 -4.11 0.17
C GLU A 137 -1.59 -3.78 1.57
N LEU A 138 -0.35 -4.16 1.90
CA LEU A 138 0.24 -3.82 3.19
C LEU A 138 0.40 -2.31 3.36
N VAL A 139 0.65 -1.54 2.29
CA VAL A 139 0.65 -0.07 2.35
C VAL A 139 -0.73 0.43 2.77
N HIS A 140 -1.80 -0.02 2.10
CA HIS A 140 -3.17 0.37 2.46
C HIS A 140 -3.50 0.04 3.90
N TYR A 141 -3.14 -1.18 4.35
CA TYR A 141 -3.39 -1.58 5.72
C TYR A 141 -2.64 -0.68 6.71
N LEU A 142 -1.32 -0.51 6.57
CA LEU A 142 -0.48 0.21 7.53
C LEU A 142 -0.71 1.73 7.52
N ALA A 143 -0.94 2.32 6.35
CA ALA A 143 -1.23 3.74 6.22
C ALA A 143 -2.69 4.06 6.59
N GLY A 144 -3.58 3.07 6.53
CA GLY A 144 -5.04 3.24 6.59
C GLY A 144 -5.57 3.85 5.29
N SER A 145 -6.86 3.68 5.00
CA SER A 145 -7.41 4.10 3.69
C SER A 145 -7.61 5.61 3.57
N SER A 146 -7.45 6.12 2.34
CA SER A 146 -7.79 7.48 1.93
C SER A 146 -8.85 7.44 0.82
N TRP A 147 -9.05 8.55 0.12
CA TRP A 147 -9.85 8.58 -1.09
C TRP A 147 -9.04 8.02 -2.28
N HIS A 148 -9.74 7.37 -3.20
CA HIS A 148 -9.20 6.26 -3.99
C HIS A 148 -7.90 6.56 -4.78
N PRO A 149 -7.78 7.62 -5.61
CA PRO A 149 -6.54 7.90 -6.35
C PRO A 149 -5.33 8.22 -5.47
N VAL A 150 -5.52 8.87 -4.32
CA VAL A 150 -4.43 9.19 -3.39
C VAL A 150 -4.03 7.96 -2.59
N ASP A 151 -4.99 7.10 -2.25
CA ASP A 151 -4.75 5.83 -1.58
C ASP A 151 -3.92 4.88 -2.46
N GLU A 152 -4.41 4.62 -3.67
CA GLU A 152 -3.76 3.75 -4.65
C GLU A 152 -2.41 4.34 -5.09
N GLY A 153 -2.33 5.66 -5.24
CA GLY A 153 -1.08 6.33 -5.56
C GLY A 153 -0.01 6.15 -4.49
N LEU A 154 -0.37 6.17 -3.20
CA LEU A 154 0.59 5.89 -2.12
C LEU A 154 1.07 4.44 -2.17
N ALA A 155 0.15 3.48 -2.35
CA ALA A 155 0.48 2.07 -2.43
C ALA A 155 1.41 1.75 -3.61
N VAL A 156 1.12 2.30 -4.80
CA VAL A 156 1.98 2.16 -5.99
C VAL A 156 3.35 2.81 -5.77
N TYR A 157 3.39 4.04 -5.23
CA TYR A 157 4.64 4.77 -4.99
C TYR A 157 5.56 4.02 -4.02
N LEU A 158 5.03 3.58 -2.87
CA LEU A 158 5.82 2.89 -1.87
C LEU A 158 6.22 1.48 -2.30
N THR A 159 5.37 0.77 -3.03
CA THR A 159 5.73 -0.54 -3.61
C THR A 159 6.88 -0.41 -4.60
N GLU A 160 6.87 0.62 -5.47
CA GLU A 160 8.01 0.89 -6.36
C GLU A 160 9.28 1.27 -5.58
N ARG A 161 9.18 2.01 -4.48
CA ARG A 161 10.35 2.32 -3.63
C ARG A 161 10.98 1.09 -2.98
N LEU A 162 10.17 0.07 -2.67
CA LEU A 162 10.64 -1.18 -2.06
C LEU A 162 11.32 -2.08 -3.09
N TRP A 163 10.72 -2.21 -4.28
CA TRP A 163 11.04 -3.29 -5.20
C TRP A 163 11.57 -2.83 -6.57
N GLY A 164 11.61 -1.53 -6.80
CA GLY A 164 11.92 -0.94 -8.09
C GLY A 164 10.69 -0.82 -8.99
N GLY A 165 10.90 -0.22 -10.16
CA GLY A 165 9.83 0.03 -11.12
C GLY A 165 9.29 -1.24 -11.76
N ASP A 166 8.03 -1.19 -12.18
CA ASP A 166 7.41 -2.29 -12.91
C ASP A 166 8.18 -2.59 -14.19
N ARG A 167 8.54 -3.86 -14.39
CA ARG A 167 9.44 -4.33 -15.46
C ARG A 167 10.75 -3.51 -15.53
N GLY A 168 11.22 -3.01 -14.38
CA GLY A 168 12.42 -2.19 -14.25
C GLY A 168 12.26 -0.74 -14.72
N VAL A 169 11.07 -0.29 -15.15
CA VAL A 169 10.86 1.08 -15.64
C VAL A 169 10.29 1.95 -14.51
N PRO A 170 10.90 3.06 -14.08
CA PRO A 170 10.38 3.89 -13.00
C PRO A 170 9.03 4.57 -13.29
N LEU A 171 8.18 4.80 -12.27
CA LEU A 171 6.87 5.46 -12.37
C LEU A 171 6.92 6.79 -13.13
N ARG A 172 7.95 7.60 -12.89
CA ARG A 172 8.14 8.90 -13.56
C ARG A 172 8.36 8.75 -15.06
N ILE A 173 9.11 7.72 -15.46
CA ILE A 173 9.36 7.40 -16.86
C ILE A 173 8.09 6.83 -17.50
N ARG A 174 7.35 5.95 -16.81
CA ARG A 174 6.04 5.47 -17.28
C ARG A 174 5.05 6.63 -17.49
N ALA A 175 4.93 7.53 -16.51
CA ALA A 175 4.13 8.75 -16.62
C ALA A 175 4.57 9.67 -17.76
N ARG A 176 5.88 9.80 -17.99
CA ARG A 176 6.45 10.55 -19.11
C ARG A 176 6.01 9.98 -20.46
N VAL A 177 6.10 8.67 -20.65
CA VAL A 177 5.65 8.01 -21.88
C VAL A 177 4.15 8.21 -22.08
N TYR A 178 3.32 8.02 -21.04
CA TYR A 178 1.88 8.27 -21.16
C TYR A 178 1.57 9.71 -21.57
N ARG A 179 2.30 10.68 -21.01
CA ARG A 179 2.15 12.10 -21.38
C ARG A 179 2.46 12.35 -22.85
N ASP A 180 3.56 11.80 -23.34
CA ASP A 180 4.06 12.07 -24.70
C ASP A 180 3.25 11.33 -25.78
N LEU A 181 2.68 10.17 -25.44
CA LEU A 181 1.70 9.47 -26.28
C LEU A 181 0.28 10.06 -26.18
N ASN A 182 0.09 11.17 -25.45
CA ASN A 182 -1.21 11.77 -25.16
C ASN A 182 -2.23 10.81 -24.49
N LEU A 183 -1.73 9.82 -23.77
CA LEU A 183 -2.48 8.88 -22.96
C LEU A 183 -2.60 9.40 -21.53
N ARG A 184 -2.82 10.70 -21.33
CA ARG A 184 -2.96 11.24 -19.96
C ARG A 184 -4.26 10.70 -19.35
N GLY A 185 -4.13 9.95 -18.26
CA GLY A 185 -5.28 9.55 -17.45
C GLY A 185 -5.88 10.75 -16.72
N THR A 186 -7.16 10.65 -16.37
CA THR A 186 -7.78 11.55 -15.39
C THR A 186 -7.65 10.91 -14.01
N LEU A 187 -7.30 11.69 -13.00
CA LEU A 187 -7.36 11.27 -11.60
C LEU A 187 -8.71 11.62 -10.94
N ASP A 188 -9.74 11.93 -11.75
CA ASP A 188 -11.08 12.22 -11.27
C ASP A 188 -11.72 10.97 -10.63
N PRO A 189 -12.03 10.99 -9.32
CA PRO A 189 -12.66 9.86 -8.64
C PRO A 189 -13.97 9.41 -9.28
N GLN A 190 -14.75 10.32 -9.89
CA GLN A 190 -16.03 9.94 -10.50
C GLN A 190 -15.85 9.02 -11.70
N VAL A 191 -14.82 9.30 -12.52
CA VAL A 191 -14.47 8.48 -13.68
C VAL A 191 -13.90 7.14 -13.21
N LEU A 192 -12.94 7.19 -12.29
CA LEU A 192 -12.23 6.01 -11.80
C LEU A 192 -13.13 5.03 -11.02
N HIS A 193 -14.19 5.51 -10.36
CA HIS A 193 -15.14 4.62 -9.69
C HIS A 193 -16.12 3.93 -10.64
N GLY A 194 -16.46 4.55 -11.77
CA GLY A 194 -17.38 3.95 -12.75
C GLY A 194 -16.72 2.86 -13.58
N GLU A 195 -15.46 3.08 -13.98
CA GLU A 195 -14.73 2.24 -14.92
C GLU A 195 -13.67 1.35 -14.25
N GLY A 196 -13.34 1.61 -12.98
CA GLY A 196 -12.16 1.07 -12.31
C GLY A 196 -10.88 1.81 -12.71
N MET A 197 -9.80 1.60 -11.96
CA MET A 197 -8.48 2.12 -12.33
C MET A 197 -7.78 1.17 -13.29
N SER A 198 -7.40 1.66 -14.46
CA SER A 198 -6.50 0.92 -15.36
C SER A 198 -5.07 0.95 -14.82
N ARG A 199 -4.19 0.07 -15.32
CA ARG A 199 -2.77 0.08 -14.94
C ARG A 199 -2.12 1.46 -15.13
N ARG A 200 -2.49 2.16 -16.20
CA ARG A 200 -2.07 3.54 -16.45
C ARG A 200 -2.51 4.48 -15.33
N ASP A 201 -3.75 4.38 -14.86
CA ASP A 201 -4.27 5.27 -13.82
C ASP A 201 -3.55 5.02 -12.49
N TYR A 202 -3.24 3.77 -12.16
CA TYR A 202 -2.37 3.40 -11.03
C TYR A 202 -0.97 4.02 -11.15
N ASP A 203 -0.33 3.90 -12.30
CA ASP A 203 0.99 4.48 -12.54
C ASP A 203 0.99 6.01 -12.43
N VAL A 204 -0.02 6.67 -13.01
CA VAL A 204 -0.14 8.13 -12.93
C VAL A 204 -0.42 8.58 -11.51
N ALA A 205 -1.30 7.89 -10.77
CA ALA A 205 -1.56 8.15 -9.36
C ALA A 205 -0.29 8.00 -8.52
N GLY A 206 0.48 6.92 -8.73
CA GLY A 206 1.74 6.68 -8.05
C GLY A 206 2.79 7.74 -8.34
N ALA A 207 2.95 8.11 -9.62
CA ALA A 207 3.86 9.17 -10.03
C ALA A 207 3.47 10.54 -9.45
N PHE A 208 2.17 10.85 -9.41
CA PHE A 208 1.65 12.10 -8.87
C PHE A 208 1.83 12.19 -7.35
N VAL A 209 1.48 11.13 -6.61
CA VAL A 209 1.71 11.04 -5.16
C VAL A 209 3.21 11.14 -4.83
N GLY A 210 4.06 10.42 -5.56
CA GLY A 210 5.51 10.53 -5.42
C GLY A 210 6.03 11.95 -5.66
N TRP A 211 5.51 12.62 -6.69
CA TRP A 211 5.84 14.03 -6.96
C TRP A 211 5.38 14.97 -5.83
N LEU A 212 4.18 14.78 -5.28
CA LEU A 212 3.69 15.58 -4.15
C LEU A 212 4.59 15.42 -2.92
N ILE A 213 4.94 14.18 -2.56
CA ILE A 213 5.81 13.86 -1.42
C ILE A 213 7.19 14.50 -1.61
N GLU A 214 7.77 14.40 -2.81
CA GLU A 214 9.13 14.88 -3.05
C GLU A 214 9.20 16.40 -3.21
N SER A 215 8.17 17.02 -3.78
CA SER A 215 8.14 18.48 -4.00
C SER A 215 7.70 19.27 -2.76
N TYR A 216 6.86 18.69 -1.91
CA TYR A 216 6.23 19.39 -0.78
C TYR A 216 6.48 18.76 0.58
N GLY A 217 7.12 17.59 0.61
CA GLY A 217 7.44 16.86 1.82
C GLY A 217 6.36 15.88 2.27
N LYS A 218 6.82 14.80 2.91
CA LYS A 218 5.97 13.73 3.44
C LYS A 218 4.90 14.23 4.43
N ALA A 219 5.26 15.09 5.37
CA ALA A 219 4.31 15.58 6.40
C ALA A 219 3.08 16.25 5.77
N LYS A 220 3.31 17.14 4.82
CA LYS A 220 2.26 17.85 4.09
C LYS A 220 1.40 16.91 3.23
N PHE A 221 2.01 15.89 2.63
CA PHE A 221 1.25 14.84 1.94
C PHE A 221 0.32 14.10 2.91
N PHE A 222 0.75 13.76 4.11
CA PHE A 222 -0.10 13.07 5.08
C PHE A 222 -1.24 13.96 5.62
N GLU A 223 -1.10 15.29 5.63
CA GLU A 223 -2.23 16.21 5.85
C GLU A 223 -3.32 16.04 4.79
N LEU A 224 -2.95 15.88 3.51
CA LEU A 224 -3.89 15.57 2.43
C LEU A 224 -4.45 14.15 2.60
N TYR A 225 -3.58 13.17 2.81
CA TYR A 225 -3.93 11.75 2.89
C TYR A 225 -4.97 11.50 3.99
N ALA A 226 -4.79 12.08 5.18
CA ALA A 226 -5.68 11.95 6.32
C ALA A 226 -6.86 12.94 6.31
N GLY A 227 -6.79 14.00 5.51
CA GLY A 227 -7.77 15.07 5.46
C GLY A 227 -9.08 14.72 4.72
N ALA A 228 -9.90 15.76 4.52
CA ALA A 228 -11.09 15.65 3.68
C ALA A 228 -10.71 15.35 2.22
N GLU A 229 -11.58 14.60 1.54
CA GLU A 229 -11.41 14.25 0.13
C GLU A 229 -11.17 15.49 -0.73
N ARG A 230 -10.14 15.42 -1.59
CA ARG A 230 -9.72 16.49 -2.51
C ARG A 230 -9.43 17.84 -1.84
N ASN A 231 -9.06 17.88 -0.56
CA ASN A 231 -8.66 19.12 0.15
C ASN A 231 -7.27 19.65 -0.27
N TYR A 232 -6.97 19.63 -1.56
CA TYR A 232 -5.71 20.12 -2.11
C TYR A 232 -5.49 21.60 -1.81
N TYR A 233 -6.52 22.43 -1.91
CA TYR A 233 -6.38 23.85 -1.62
C TYR A 233 -6.14 24.12 -0.13
N GLY A 234 -6.78 23.36 0.77
CA GLY A 234 -6.55 23.50 2.21
C GLY A 234 -5.11 23.19 2.61
N VAL A 235 -4.52 22.17 2.01
CA VAL A 235 -3.15 21.71 2.31
C VAL A 235 -2.09 22.49 1.51
N TYR A 236 -2.22 22.54 0.19
CA TYR A 236 -1.19 23.08 -0.70
C TYR A 236 -1.39 24.55 -1.08
N ARG A 237 -2.53 25.17 -0.72
CA ARG A 237 -2.92 26.50 -1.19
C ARG A 237 -3.00 26.60 -2.73
N MET A 238 -3.27 25.48 -3.38
CA MET A 238 -3.40 25.32 -4.83
C MET A 238 -4.55 24.36 -5.13
N GLY A 239 -5.30 24.62 -6.21
CA GLY A 239 -6.31 23.69 -6.67
C GLY A 239 -5.68 22.40 -7.20
N GLU A 240 -6.45 21.32 -7.22
CA GLU A 240 -6.01 20.03 -7.77
C GLU A 240 -5.53 20.16 -9.22
N ARG A 241 -6.25 20.92 -10.05
CA ARG A 241 -5.87 21.18 -11.44
C ARG A 241 -4.51 21.86 -11.55
N ASP A 242 -4.24 22.86 -10.72
CA ASP A 242 -2.95 23.58 -10.72
C ASP A 242 -1.79 22.65 -10.32
N LEU A 243 -2.04 21.75 -9.35
CA LEU A 243 -1.07 20.73 -8.95
C LEU A 243 -0.82 19.71 -10.06
N LEU A 244 -1.87 19.24 -10.74
CA LEU A 244 -1.75 18.34 -11.88
C LEU A 244 -1.02 18.99 -13.05
N ASP A 245 -1.29 20.26 -13.35
CA ASP A 245 -0.59 21.01 -14.40
C ASP A 245 0.91 21.15 -14.07
N ARG A 246 1.25 21.44 -12.82
CA ARG A 246 2.66 21.47 -12.34
C ARG A 246 3.32 20.10 -12.40
N PHE A 247 2.61 19.05 -12.00
CA PHE A 247 3.08 17.67 -12.11
C PHE A 247 3.40 17.32 -13.58
N TRP A 248 2.46 17.57 -14.50
CA TRP A 248 2.67 17.28 -15.92
C TRP A 248 3.74 18.14 -16.57
N HIS A 249 3.95 19.36 -16.07
CA HIS A 249 5.09 20.18 -16.46
C HIS A 249 6.41 19.55 -15.99
N ALA A 250 6.49 19.12 -14.72
CA ALA A 250 7.68 18.46 -14.18
C ALA A 250 8.00 17.13 -14.89
N ILE A 251 7.00 16.27 -15.11
CA ILE A 251 7.14 15.07 -15.93
C ILE A 251 7.60 15.44 -17.35
N GLY A 252 7.05 16.51 -17.91
CA GLY A 252 7.42 17.03 -19.22
C GLY A 252 8.82 17.62 -19.35
N ALA A 253 9.48 17.87 -18.23
CA ALA A 253 10.83 18.40 -18.19
C ALA A 253 11.89 17.31 -17.98
N LEU A 254 11.49 16.04 -17.80
CA LEU A 254 12.44 14.93 -17.70
C LEU A 254 13.23 14.78 -19.00
N GLU A 255 14.56 14.74 -18.87
CA GLU A 255 15.50 14.42 -19.95
C GLU A 255 15.47 12.90 -20.18
N VAL A 256 15.07 12.50 -21.39
CA VAL A 256 14.86 11.08 -21.76
C VAL A 256 15.50 10.71 -23.09
N GLN A 257 16.28 11.61 -23.69
CA GLN A 257 16.85 11.48 -25.02
C GLN A 257 17.73 10.23 -25.18
N ASP A 258 18.39 9.81 -24.10
CA ASP A 258 19.25 8.64 -24.04
C ASP A 258 18.77 7.62 -22.98
N ASP A 259 17.51 7.72 -22.55
CA ASP A 259 16.94 6.85 -21.53
C ASP A 259 16.36 5.57 -22.16
N GLY A 260 17.08 4.45 -22.00
CA GLY A 260 16.68 3.16 -22.55
C GLY A 260 15.37 2.61 -21.97
N ASP A 261 15.03 2.94 -20.72
CA ASP A 261 13.78 2.49 -20.09
C ASP A 261 12.59 3.26 -20.68
N TYR A 262 12.76 4.55 -20.98
CA TYR A 262 11.77 5.36 -21.68
C TYR A 262 11.40 4.75 -23.03
N TYR A 263 12.39 4.49 -23.90
CA TYR A 263 12.14 3.94 -25.23
C TYR A 263 11.62 2.50 -25.19
N ARG A 264 12.12 1.67 -24.28
CA ARG A 264 11.61 0.30 -24.09
C ARG A 264 10.13 0.31 -23.70
N PHE A 265 9.73 1.18 -22.78
CA PHE A 265 8.35 1.27 -22.34
C PHE A 265 7.44 1.91 -23.40
N GLN A 266 7.95 2.94 -24.11
CA GLN A 266 7.23 3.54 -25.23
C GLN A 266 6.92 2.51 -26.31
N ALA A 267 7.91 1.72 -26.74
CA ALA A 267 7.74 0.67 -27.74
C ALA A 267 6.69 -0.38 -27.31
N LEU A 268 6.76 -0.82 -26.05
CA LEU A 268 5.78 -1.77 -25.50
C LEU A 268 4.33 -1.26 -25.63
N LEU A 269 4.08 0.02 -25.37
CA LEU A 269 2.73 0.59 -25.47
C LEU A 269 2.29 0.82 -26.91
N THR A 270 3.20 1.18 -27.82
CA THR A 270 2.86 1.34 -29.24
C THR A 270 2.55 0.00 -29.90
N ASP A 271 3.27 -1.06 -29.55
CA ASP A 271 3.04 -2.41 -30.09
C ASP A 271 1.70 -2.99 -29.61
N LEU A 272 1.31 -2.71 -28.35
CA LEU A 272 0.03 -3.15 -27.78
C LEU A 272 -1.18 -2.36 -28.31
N SER A 273 -0.97 -1.13 -28.79
CA SER A 273 -2.06 -0.26 -29.28
C SER A 273 -2.36 -0.44 -30.77
N GLY A 274 -1.58 -1.27 -31.49
CA GLY A 274 -1.87 -1.62 -32.88
C GLY A 274 -1.86 -0.43 -33.84
N PHE A 275 -1.01 0.57 -33.58
CA PHE A 275 -0.67 1.61 -34.56
C PHE A 275 0.33 1.10 -35.59
#